data_AF-A0A5J6I4I0-F1
#
_entry.id   AF-A0A5J6I4I0-F1
#
_cell.length_a   1.000
_cell.length_b   1.000
_cell.length_c   1.000
_cell.angle_alpha   90.00
_cell.angle_beta   90.00
_cell.angle_gamma   90.00
#
_symmetry.space_group_name_H-M   'P 1'
#
loop_
_entity.id
_entity.type
_entity.pdbx_description
1 polymer ?
#
loop_
_entity_poly.entity_id
_entity_poly.type
_entity_poly.pdbx_seq_one_letter_code
_entity_poly.pdbx_strand_id
1 'polypeptide(L)'
;MSTIFPSTPPLVIEPLPARVRSFAARHMPKHVLKAECLMDVARRELRRPCDPLSVEDMGDREDVIAMHRAADKVVSSNPERMGSYLRSLS
;
A
#
# COMPACT_ATOMS: atom_id res chain seq x y z
N MET A 1 28.48 -21.68 13.57
CA MET A 1 27.60 -21.10 14.60
C MET A 1 26.51 -20.33 13.89
N SER A 2 25.31 -20.90 13.79
CA SER A 2 24.20 -20.30 13.05
C SER A 2 23.29 -19.58 14.04
N THR A 3 23.21 -18.25 13.92
CA THR A 3 22.33 -17.41 14.71
C THR A 3 20.87 -17.60 14.26
N ILE A 4 20.04 -18.13 15.15
CA ILE A 4 18.60 -18.26 14.95
C ILE A 4 17.99 -16.88 15.18
N PHE A 5 17.53 -16.22 14.12
CA PHE A 5 16.69 -15.01 14.26
C PHE A 5 15.31 -15.42 14.78
N PRO A 6 14.77 -14.76 15.83
CA PRO A 6 13.41 -15.03 16.26
C PRO A 6 12.45 -14.62 15.13
N SER A 7 11.66 -15.58 14.63
CA SER A 7 10.64 -15.28 13.62
C SER A 7 9.57 -14.39 14.26
N THR A 8 9.45 -13.14 13.80
CA THR A 8 8.32 -12.29 14.19
C THR A 8 7.03 -12.97 13.72
N PRO A 9 6.04 -13.21 14.61
CA PRO A 9 4.78 -13.80 14.19
C PRO A 9 4.11 -12.90 13.14
N PRO A 10 3.43 -13.47 12.13
CA PRO A 10 2.77 -12.68 11.11
C PRO A 10 1.71 -11.79 11.76
N LEU A 11 1.76 -10.49 11.49
CA LEU A 11 0.71 -9.56 11.89
C LEU A 11 -0.59 -9.97 11.19
N VAL A 12 -1.52 -10.54 11.96
CA VAL A 12 -2.87 -10.82 11.48
C VAL A 12 -3.61 -9.49 11.42
N ILE A 13 -3.64 -8.87 10.25
CA ILE A 13 -4.44 -7.67 10.01
C ILE A 13 -5.89 -8.14 9.81
N GLU A 14 -6.68 -8.10 10.87
CA GLU A 14 -8.12 -8.32 10.74
C GLU A 14 -8.74 -7.22 9.84
N PRO A 15 -9.60 -7.59 8.89
CA PRO A 15 -10.26 -6.60 8.05
C PRO A 15 -11.14 -5.70 8.91
N LEU A 16 -10.94 -4.38 8.78
CA LEU A 16 -11.79 -3.40 9.48
C LEU A 16 -13.29 -3.68 9.20
N PRO A 17 -14.14 -3.63 10.23
CA PRO A 17 -15.59 -3.78 10.05
C PRO A 17 -16.10 -2.82 8.96
N ALA A 18 -17.02 -3.27 8.11
CA ALA A 18 -17.47 -2.51 6.94
C ALA A 18 -17.97 -1.10 7.29
N ARG A 19 -18.64 -0.95 8.45
CA ARG A 19 -19.09 0.35 8.96
C ARG A 19 -17.94 1.30 9.28
N VAL A 20 -16.87 0.79 9.92
CA VAL A 20 -15.67 1.57 10.24
C VAL A 20 -14.96 2.02 8.96
N ARG A 21 -14.86 1.14 7.95
CA ARG A 21 -14.33 1.50 6.63
C ARG A 21 -15.15 2.60 5.96
N SER A 22 -16.49 2.48 5.97
CA SER A 22 -17.36 3.50 5.39
C SER A 22 -17.29 4.84 6.10
N PHE A 23 -17.12 4.83 7.43
CA PHE A 23 -16.94 6.03 8.23
C PHE A 23 -15.60 6.71 7.91
N ALA A 24 -14.50 5.95 7.96
CA ALA A 24 -13.17 6.45 7.62
C ALA A 24 -13.13 7.03 6.19
N ALA A 25 -13.70 6.33 5.21
CA ALA A 25 -13.77 6.82 3.83
C ALA A 25 -14.57 8.13 3.68
N ARG A 26 -15.58 8.36 4.53
CA ARG A 26 -16.42 9.57 4.50
C ARG A 26 -15.72 10.79 5.09
N HIS A 27 -14.79 10.58 6.02
CA HIS A 27 -14.03 11.63 6.70
C HIS A 27 -12.63 11.85 6.11
N MET A 28 -12.15 10.91 5.30
CA MET A 28 -10.86 11.02 4.63
C MET A 28 -10.86 12.16 3.60
N PRO A 29 -9.78 12.97 3.52
CA PRO A 29 -9.65 13.96 2.48
C PRO A 29 -9.70 13.32 1.09
N LYS A 30 -10.44 13.93 0.15
CA LYS A 30 -10.66 13.38 -1.20
C LYS A 30 -9.36 13.00 -1.94
N HIS A 31 -8.30 13.77 -1.75
CA HIS A 31 -7.00 13.51 -2.40
C HIS A 31 -6.29 12.27 -1.81
N VAL A 32 -6.48 11.99 -0.51
CA VAL A 32 -5.96 10.78 0.14
C VAL A 32 -6.74 9.56 -0.35
N LEU A 33 -8.08 9.64 -0.39
CA LEU A 33 -8.91 8.56 -0.94
C LEU A 33 -8.55 8.24 -2.40
N LYS A 34 -8.34 9.27 -3.21
CA LYS A 34 -7.87 9.10 -4.59
C LYS A 34 -6.51 8.39 -4.64
N ALA A 35 -5.58 8.78 -3.77
CA ALA A 35 -4.25 8.16 -3.71
C ALA A 35 -4.33 6.69 -3.26
N GLU A 36 -5.18 6.33 -2.29
CA GLU A 36 -5.40 4.92 -1.92
C GLU A 36 -5.93 4.10 -3.10
N CYS A 37 -6.89 4.63 -3.84
CA CYS A 37 -7.40 3.98 -5.05
C CYS A 37 -6.29 3.78 -6.10
N LEU A 38 -5.44 4.79 -6.32
CA LEU A 38 -4.29 4.68 -7.23
C LEU A 38 -3.28 3.62 -6.77
N MET A 39 -3.02 3.51 -5.46
CA MET A 39 -2.17 2.44 -4.92
C MET A 39 -2.75 1.06 -5.20
N ASP A 40 -4.07 0.87 -5.04
CA ASP A 40 -4.72 -0.41 -5.29
C ASP A 40 -4.72 -0.79 -6.77
N VAL A 41 -4.93 0.19 -7.66
CA VAL A 41 -4.75 0.01 -9.11
C VAL A 41 -3.31 -0.40 -9.41
N ALA A 42 -2.31 0.35 -8.91
CA ALA A 42 -0.91 0.04 -9.14
C ALA A 42 -0.53 -1.35 -8.63
N ARG A 43 -1.00 -1.76 -7.44
CA ARG A 43 -0.78 -3.11 -6.90
C ARG A 43 -1.37 -4.20 -7.78
N ARG A 44 -2.55 -3.95 -8.37
CA ARG A 44 -3.16 -4.89 -9.32
C ARG A 44 -2.34 -5.02 -10.59
N GLU A 45 -1.87 -3.91 -11.14
CA GLU A 45 -1.01 -3.89 -12.33
C GLU A 45 0.36 -4.55 -12.07
N LEU A 46 1.00 -4.28 -10.94
CA LEU A 46 2.29 -4.90 -10.58
C LEU A 46 2.20 -6.42 -10.34
N ARG A 47 1.01 -6.95 -10.03
CA ARG A 47 0.76 -8.39 -9.93
C ARG A 47 0.55 -9.05 -11.29
N ARG A 48 0.34 -8.28 -12.37
CA ARG A 48 0.29 -8.84 -13.70
C ARG A 48 1.69 -9.32 -14.12
N PRO A 49 1.79 -10.48 -14.80
CA PRO A 49 3.02 -10.90 -15.43
C PRO A 49 3.55 -9.81 -16.37
N CYS A 50 4.88 -9.66 -16.40
CA CYS A 50 5.60 -8.73 -17.26
C CYS A 50 6.65 -9.55 -17.99
N ASP A 51 6.78 -9.39 -19.30
CA ASP A 51 7.87 -10.00 -20.05
C ASP A 51 9.17 -9.21 -19.77
N PRO A 52 10.19 -9.81 -19.15
CA PRO A 52 11.44 -9.11 -18.86
C PRO A 52 12.29 -8.81 -20.11
N LEU A 53 11.92 -9.35 -21.28
CA LEU A 53 12.61 -9.09 -22.54
C LEU A 53 11.94 -7.97 -23.36
N SER A 54 10.74 -7.54 -22.98
CA SER A 54 10.05 -6.39 -23.60
C SER A 54 10.44 -5.10 -22.88
N VAL A 55 11.18 -4.23 -23.58
CA VAL A 55 11.55 -2.90 -23.05
C VAL A 55 10.30 -2.02 -22.85
N GLU A 56 9.29 -2.17 -23.71
CA GLU A 56 8.01 -1.46 -23.57
C GLU A 56 7.29 -1.89 -22.28
N ASP A 57 7.14 -3.20 -22.05
CA ASP A 57 6.49 -3.72 -20.84
C ASP A 57 7.25 -3.31 -19.57
N MET A 58 8.58 -3.28 -19.63
CA MET A 58 9.41 -2.81 -18.53
C MET A 58 9.20 -1.31 -18.26
N GLY A 59 9.10 -0.48 -19.30
CA GLY A 59 8.80 0.95 -19.17
C GLY A 59 7.42 1.20 -18.55
N ASP A 60 6.40 0.50 -19.03
CA ASP A 60 5.05 0.54 -18.45
C ASP A 60 5.07 0.15 -16.97
N ARG A 61 5.87 -0.87 -16.63
CA ARG A 61 6.01 -1.32 -15.24
C ARG A 61 6.69 -0.27 -14.37
N GLU A 62 7.70 0.44 -14.87
CA GLU A 62 8.35 1.54 -14.16
C GLU A 62 7.37 2.69 -13.90
N ASP A 63 6.53 3.05 -14.86
CA ASP A 63 5.49 4.06 -14.70
C ASP A 63 4.47 3.67 -13.61
N VAL A 64 4.08 2.40 -13.56
CA VAL A 64 3.21 1.88 -12.50
C VAL A 64 3.90 1.94 -11.13
N ILE A 65 5.21 1.67 -11.04
CA ILE A 65 5.99 1.82 -9.81
C ILE A 65 6.02 3.30 -9.38
N ALA A 66 6.27 4.22 -10.31
CA ALA A 66 6.27 5.65 -10.05
C ALA A 66 4.91 6.14 -9.54
N MET A 67 3.82 5.70 -10.17
CA MET A 67 2.45 5.96 -9.71
C MET A 67 2.22 5.45 -8.29
N HIS A 68 2.64 4.22 -7.97
CA HIS A 68 2.50 3.67 -6.63
C HIS A 68 3.27 4.51 -5.60
N ARG A 69 4.51 4.90 -5.90
CA ARG A 69 5.36 5.69 -4.97
C ARG A 69 4.82 7.09 -4.73
N ALA A 70 4.31 7.75 -5.78
CA ALA A 70 3.69 9.05 -5.65
C ALA A 70 2.43 8.98 -4.77
N ALA A 71 1.59 7.96 -4.98
CA ALA A 71 0.39 7.76 -4.17
C ALA A 71 0.72 7.38 -2.71
N ASP A 72 1.70 6.50 -2.51
CA ASP A 72 2.18 6.10 -1.18
C ASP A 72 2.70 7.30 -0.37
N LYS A 73 3.38 8.26 -1.02
CA LYS A 73 3.81 9.50 -0.37
C LYS A 73 2.64 10.33 0.14
N VAL A 74 1.59 10.49 -0.66
CA VAL A 74 0.38 11.24 -0.27
C VAL A 74 -0.31 10.57 0.91
N VAL A 75 -0.42 9.25 0.83
CA VAL A 75 -1.13 8.43 1.81
C VAL A 75 -0.35 8.31 3.13
N SER A 76 0.96 8.16 3.08
CA SER A 76 1.84 8.11 4.26
C SER A 76 1.95 9.45 4.99
N SER A 77 1.79 10.56 4.26
CA SER A 77 1.76 11.90 4.85
C SER A 77 0.44 12.20 5.59
N ASN A 78 -0.58 11.35 5.46
CA ASN A 78 -1.84 11.51 6.18
C ASN A 78 -1.70 11.04 7.65
N PRO A 79 -1.85 11.93 8.66
CA PRO A 79 -1.57 11.62 10.07
C PRO A 79 -2.35 10.43 10.63
N GLU A 80 -3.59 10.24 10.17
CA GLU A 80 -4.46 9.15 10.60
C GLU A 80 -3.88 7.76 10.24
N ARG A 81 -3.10 7.67 9.16
CA ARG A 81 -2.42 6.44 8.75
C ARG A 81 -1.08 6.24 9.47
N MET A 82 -0.35 7.32 9.76
CA MET A 82 0.85 7.24 10.61
C MET A 82 0.50 6.73 12.02
N GLY A 83 -0.62 7.22 12.58
CA GLY A 83 -1.11 6.82 13.89
C GLY A 83 -1.55 5.36 13.97
N SER A 84 -2.06 4.75 12.88
CA SER A 84 -2.39 3.33 12.85
C SER A 84 -1.15 2.44 12.75
N TYR A 85 -0.14 2.86 11.98
CA TYR A 85 1.10 2.08 11.80
C TYR A 85 1.97 2.08 13.06
N LEU A 86 2.01 3.19 13.80
CA LEU A 86 2.72 3.28 15.09
C LEU A 86 2.04 2.45 16.19
N ARG A 87 0.70 2.38 16.20
CA ARG A 87 -0.04 1.53 17.15
C ARG A 87 0.09 0.03 16.88
N SER A 88 0.36 -0.37 15.64
CA SER A 88 0.67 -1.78 15.33
C SER A 88 2.09 -2.20 15.72
N LEU A 89 2.94 -1.26 16.14
CA LEU A 89 4.31 -1.50 16.58
C LEU A 89 4.51 -1.38 18.11
N SER A 90 3.47 -0.94 18.84
CA SER A 90 3.45 -0.82 20.31
C SER A 90 2.72 -1.99 20.95
#